data_AF-A0A9D5EKY7-F1
#
_entry.id   AF-A0A9D5EKY7-F1
#
_cell.length_a   1.000
_cell.length_b   1.000
_cell.length_c   1.000
_cell.angle_alpha   90.00
_cell.angle_beta   90.00
_cell.angle_gamma   90.00
#
_symmetry.space_group_name_H-M   'P 1'
#
loop_
_entity.id
_entity.type
_entity.pdbx_description
1 polymer ?
#
loop_
_entity_poly.entity_id
_entity_poly.type
_entity_poly.pdbx_seq_one_letter_code
_entity_poly.pdbx_strand_id
1 'polypeptide(L)'
;MTTRLRLSVGSIALLTGLCFLAGANAAPVLPPETYKKAADADIAQLKEHIKTCDTDPSQAKRFAPTAKSLAMIIAMYGEATGDAALRDGAVKVAEALAKKDFKAAGAAAKDLAAKGTGKALAAGGLPGKAKFGLEEAMSPFRGSKVGGLNIEKDIRDGMKGGGLDGSALQILAARTAILSEYTLAFPNEKAKINKANEAKWEKWSKDMIEVSKKLDAEAGKGKGADPKEVVKLLKLLDAKCSDCHNEFRD
;
A
#
# COMPACT_ATOMS: atom_id res chain seq x y z
N MET A 1 40.34 -38.93 42.05
CA MET A 1 39.10 -39.11 42.83
C MET A 1 38.46 -37.72 42.96
N THR A 2 37.46 -37.40 42.12
CA THR A 2 35.99 -37.52 42.39
C THR A 2 35.49 -36.37 43.27
N THR A 3 34.44 -35.60 42.99
CA THR A 3 33.47 -35.45 41.88
C THR A 3 32.53 -34.29 42.29
N ARG A 4 31.96 -33.56 41.30
CA ARG A 4 30.55 -33.05 41.31
C ARG A 4 30.20 -31.95 42.35
N LEU A 5 29.18 -31.10 42.23
CA LEU A 5 27.99 -30.99 41.37
C LEU A 5 27.51 -29.52 41.36
N ARG A 6 26.60 -29.24 40.41
CA ARG A 6 25.91 -28.00 40.08
C ARG A 6 25.02 -27.45 41.20
N LEU A 7 24.75 -26.14 41.18
CA LEU A 7 23.42 -25.62 41.48
C LEU A 7 23.13 -24.33 40.69
N SER A 8 22.13 -24.46 39.85
CA SER A 8 21.54 -23.44 38.98
C SER A 8 20.42 -22.73 39.76
N VAL A 9 20.42 -21.40 39.77
CA VAL A 9 19.23 -20.55 39.96
C VAL A 9 19.50 -19.37 39.02
N GLY A 10 18.83 -19.24 37.88
CA GLY A 10 17.39 -19.12 37.77
C GLY A 10 17.03 -17.65 37.76
N SER A 11 17.34 -16.94 36.68
CA SER A 11 16.81 -15.59 36.41
C SER A 11 16.25 -15.60 35.00
N ILE A 12 14.98 -16.01 34.94
CA ILE A 12 14.09 -15.79 33.81
C ILE A 12 13.84 -14.28 33.78
N ALA A 13 14.64 -13.54 33.03
CA ALA A 13 14.33 -12.17 32.69
C ALA A 13 13.37 -12.20 31.49
N LEU A 14 12.16 -11.72 31.75
CA LEU A 14 11.01 -11.55 30.86
C LEU A 14 11.37 -11.51 29.36
N LEU A 15 10.90 -12.52 28.62
CA LEU A 15 10.39 -12.25 27.28
C LEU A 15 9.19 -11.31 27.45
N THR A 16 9.43 -10.00 27.35
CA THR A 16 8.37 -9.07 26.93
C THR A 16 7.97 -9.51 25.54
N GLY A 17 6.84 -10.22 25.50
CA GLY A 17 6.23 -10.67 24.27
C GLY A 17 6.09 -9.51 23.30
N LEU A 18 6.34 -9.81 22.02
CA LEU A 18 5.69 -9.12 20.91
C LEU A 18 4.18 -9.35 21.05
N CYS A 19 3.57 -8.72 22.04
CA CYS A 19 2.16 -8.44 22.04
C CYS A 19 1.97 -7.50 20.86
N PHE A 20 1.32 -8.04 19.83
CA PHE A 20 0.52 -7.30 18.88
C PHE A 20 0.08 -5.99 19.54
N LEU A 21 0.63 -4.89 19.05
CA LEU A 21 0.09 -3.58 19.34
C LEU A 21 -1.37 -3.61 18.86
N ALA A 22 -2.28 -3.94 19.76
CA ALA A 22 -3.61 -3.37 19.80
C ALA A 22 -3.40 -1.86 20.02
N GLY A 23 -2.90 -1.20 18.97
CA GLY A 23 -2.41 0.16 19.02
C GLY A 23 -3.61 1.09 19.10
N ALA A 24 -3.54 2.05 20.03
CA ALA A 24 -4.26 3.29 19.91
C ALA A 24 -4.23 3.75 18.45
N ASN A 25 -5.40 4.09 17.86
CA ASN A 25 -5.52 4.49 16.46
C ASN A 25 -4.41 5.48 16.11
N ALA A 26 -3.33 5.00 15.49
CA ALA A 26 -2.26 5.87 15.03
C ALA A 26 -2.90 6.84 14.03
N ALA A 27 -2.52 8.11 14.12
CA ALA A 27 -3.02 9.09 13.17
C ALA A 27 -2.72 8.57 11.74
N PRO A 28 -3.65 8.77 10.79
CA PRO A 28 -3.41 8.42 9.40
C PRO A 28 -2.06 8.98 8.93
N VAL A 29 -1.37 8.20 8.09
CA VAL A 29 -0.03 8.52 7.63
C VAL A 29 0.01 9.83 6.82
N LEU A 30 -1.07 10.17 6.12
CA LEU A 30 -1.26 11.41 5.36
C LEU A 30 -2.55 12.14 5.78
N PRO A 31 -2.74 13.41 5.41
CA PRO A 31 -4.00 14.12 5.64
C PRO A 31 -5.21 13.39 5.02
N PRO A 32 -6.39 13.40 5.68
CA PRO A 32 -7.59 12.74 5.15
C PRO A 32 -7.99 13.21 3.74
N GLU A 33 -7.78 14.49 3.42
CA GLU A 33 -8.08 15.05 2.09
C GLU A 33 -7.23 14.43 0.98
N THR A 34 -5.96 14.13 1.27
CA THR A 34 -5.06 13.43 0.34
C THR A 34 -5.57 12.02 0.07
N TYR A 35 -6.00 11.31 1.12
CA TYR A 35 -6.60 9.98 0.96
C TYR A 35 -7.92 10.01 0.20
N LYS A 36 -8.80 10.98 0.47
CA LYS A 36 -10.04 11.14 -0.28
C LYS A 36 -9.77 11.36 -1.77
N LYS A 37 -8.85 12.26 -2.11
CA LYS A 37 -8.45 12.52 -3.50
C LYS A 37 -7.92 11.27 -4.19
N ALA A 38 -7.05 10.51 -3.52
CA ALA A 38 -6.54 9.25 -4.04
C ALA A 38 -7.64 8.20 -4.19
N ALA A 39 -8.55 8.09 -3.22
CA ALA A 39 -9.69 7.18 -3.28
C ALA A 39 -10.60 7.46 -4.47
N ASP A 40 -10.93 8.73 -4.75
CA ASP A 40 -11.75 9.08 -5.91
C ASP A 40 -11.09 8.67 -7.24
N ALA A 41 -9.77 8.89 -7.37
CA ALA A 41 -9.00 8.46 -8.55
C ALA A 41 -8.92 6.93 -8.68
N ASP A 42 -8.74 6.23 -7.57
CA ASP A 42 -8.57 4.78 -7.54
C ASP A 42 -9.91 4.05 -7.72
N ILE A 43 -11.03 4.60 -7.25
CA ILE A 43 -12.38 4.09 -7.53
C ILE A 43 -12.66 4.14 -9.03
N ALA A 44 -12.29 5.24 -9.71
CA ALA A 44 -12.47 5.36 -11.15
C ALA A 44 -11.66 4.30 -11.91
N GLN A 45 -10.39 4.11 -11.55
CA GLN A 45 -9.53 3.08 -12.15
C GLN A 45 -10.01 1.66 -11.85
N LEU A 46 -10.48 1.40 -10.62
CA LEU A 46 -11.05 0.12 -10.22
C LEU A 46 -12.24 -0.26 -11.10
N LYS A 47 -13.17 0.69 -11.29
CA LYS A 47 -14.36 0.49 -12.14
C LYS A 47 -13.96 0.15 -13.58
N GLU A 48 -12.95 0.84 -14.13
CA GLU A 48 -12.47 0.57 -15.49
C GLU A 48 -11.78 -0.80 -15.62
N HIS A 49 -10.95 -1.18 -14.65
CA HIS A 49 -10.31 -2.49 -14.63
C HIS A 49 -11.34 -3.63 -14.49
N ILE A 50 -12.34 -3.46 -13.62
CA ILE A 50 -13.43 -4.45 -13.46
C ILE A 50 -14.19 -4.58 -14.78
N LYS A 51 -14.60 -3.46 -15.38
CA LYS A 51 -15.30 -3.43 -16.67
C LYS A 51 -14.48 -4.14 -17.74
N THR A 52 -13.19 -3.84 -17.84
CA THR A 52 -12.27 -4.50 -18.79
C THR A 52 -12.25 -6.02 -18.58
N CYS A 53 -12.13 -6.49 -17.33
CA CYS A 53 -12.14 -7.93 -17.03
C CYS A 53 -13.48 -8.61 -17.36
N ASP A 54 -14.61 -7.91 -17.14
CA ASP A 54 -15.96 -8.41 -17.41
C ASP A 54 -16.24 -8.50 -18.92
N THR A 55 -15.84 -7.49 -19.69
CA THR A 55 -16.10 -7.43 -21.14
C THR A 55 -15.08 -8.17 -21.98
N ASP A 56 -13.84 -8.31 -21.50
CA ASP A 56 -12.76 -9.05 -22.17
C ASP A 56 -12.03 -9.98 -21.18
N PRO A 57 -12.51 -11.22 -21.01
CA PRO A 57 -11.90 -12.19 -20.10
C PRO A 57 -10.43 -12.51 -20.43
N SER A 58 -9.97 -12.27 -21.66
CA SER A 58 -8.56 -12.48 -22.02
C SER A 58 -7.64 -11.50 -21.28
N GLN A 59 -8.15 -10.32 -20.92
CA GLN A 59 -7.45 -9.28 -20.18
C GLN A 59 -7.47 -9.52 -18.67
N ALA A 60 -8.30 -10.44 -18.16
CA ALA A 60 -8.45 -10.69 -16.73
C ALA A 60 -7.11 -11.06 -16.05
N LYS A 61 -6.24 -11.84 -16.72
CA LYS A 61 -4.90 -12.16 -16.18
C LYS A 61 -4.03 -10.92 -15.96
N ARG A 62 -4.26 -9.87 -16.74
CA ARG A 62 -3.49 -8.63 -16.73
C ARG A 62 -4.05 -7.63 -15.72
N PHE A 63 -5.37 -7.42 -15.70
CA PHE A 63 -5.98 -6.35 -14.90
C PHE A 63 -6.57 -6.80 -13.56
N ALA A 64 -6.97 -8.06 -13.41
CA ALA A 64 -7.59 -8.54 -12.17
C ALA A 64 -6.68 -8.41 -10.93
N PRO A 65 -5.35 -8.68 -11.01
CA PRO A 65 -4.46 -8.45 -9.87
C PRO A 65 -4.48 -7.00 -9.38
N THR A 66 -4.40 -6.04 -10.30
CA THR A 66 -4.43 -4.60 -9.95
C THR A 66 -5.81 -4.13 -9.54
N ALA A 67 -6.89 -4.65 -10.13
CA ALA A 67 -8.25 -4.38 -9.65
C ALA A 67 -8.42 -4.81 -8.19
N LYS A 68 -7.92 -6.00 -7.84
CA LYS A 68 -7.97 -6.51 -6.47
C LYS A 68 -7.12 -5.64 -5.54
N SER A 69 -5.94 -5.21 -5.99
CA SER A 69 -5.06 -4.27 -5.27
C SER A 69 -5.73 -2.95 -4.99
N LEU A 70 -6.32 -2.32 -6.01
CA LEU A 70 -7.09 -1.08 -5.89
C LEU A 70 -8.23 -1.22 -4.87
N ALA A 71 -8.99 -2.32 -4.90
CA ALA A 71 -10.05 -2.55 -3.93
C ALA A 71 -9.53 -2.61 -2.48
N MET A 72 -8.38 -3.23 -2.23
CA MET A 72 -7.79 -3.25 -0.89
C MET A 72 -7.19 -1.91 -0.47
N ILE A 73 -6.54 -1.18 -1.38
CA ILE A 73 -6.04 0.17 -1.16
C ILE A 73 -7.19 1.12 -0.80
N ILE A 74 -8.31 1.04 -1.53
CA ILE A 74 -9.53 1.83 -1.24
C ILE A 74 -10.10 1.46 0.13
N ALA A 75 -10.04 0.19 0.53
CA ALA A 75 -10.44 -0.20 1.87
C ALA A 75 -9.56 0.46 2.95
N MET A 76 -8.26 0.54 2.72
CA MET A 76 -7.32 1.24 3.62
C MET A 76 -7.56 2.76 3.64
N TYR A 77 -7.93 3.37 2.50
CA TYR A 77 -8.39 4.76 2.50
C TYR A 77 -9.63 4.95 3.38
N GLY A 78 -10.58 4.00 3.34
CA GLY A 78 -11.73 4.00 4.25
C GLY A 78 -11.34 3.93 5.72
N GLU A 79 -10.37 3.10 6.08
CA GLU A 79 -9.83 3.06 7.45
C GLU A 79 -9.16 4.38 7.85
N ALA A 80 -8.30 4.92 6.98
CA ALA A 80 -7.59 6.17 7.21
C ALA A 80 -8.51 7.39 7.32
N THR A 81 -9.66 7.37 6.65
CA THR A 81 -10.61 8.50 6.59
C THR A 81 -11.84 8.34 7.48
N GLY A 82 -11.94 7.24 8.23
CA GLY A 82 -13.13 6.96 9.05
C GLY A 82 -14.36 6.49 8.26
N ASP A 83 -14.21 6.21 6.96
CA ASP A 83 -15.30 5.84 6.05
C ASP A 83 -15.53 4.32 6.03
N ALA A 84 -16.32 3.83 6.99
CA ALA A 84 -16.63 2.41 7.10
C ALA A 84 -17.40 1.87 5.87
N ALA A 85 -18.23 2.70 5.23
CA ALA A 85 -18.98 2.29 4.04
C ALA A 85 -18.03 2.08 2.85
N LEU A 86 -17.06 2.98 2.66
CA LEU A 86 -16.01 2.82 1.67
C LEU A 86 -15.18 1.57 1.94
N ARG A 87 -14.75 1.37 3.20
CA ARG A 87 -13.97 0.18 3.61
C ARG A 87 -14.71 -1.12 3.29
N ASP A 88 -15.93 -1.25 3.78
CA ASP A 88 -16.70 -2.49 3.68
C ASP A 88 -17.15 -2.77 2.25
N GLY A 89 -17.50 -1.72 1.49
CA GLY A 89 -17.81 -1.84 0.06
C GLY A 89 -16.61 -2.30 -0.74
N ALA A 90 -15.42 -1.73 -0.49
CA ALA A 90 -14.21 -2.09 -1.21
C ALA A 90 -13.73 -3.51 -0.88
N VAL A 91 -13.88 -3.95 0.37
CA VAL A 91 -13.64 -5.36 0.76
C VAL A 91 -14.57 -6.31 -0.01
N LYS A 92 -15.86 -5.99 -0.15
CA LYS A 92 -16.80 -6.82 -0.95
C LYS A 92 -16.37 -6.91 -2.41
N VAL A 93 -15.88 -5.82 -3.00
CA VAL A 93 -15.32 -5.83 -4.36
C VAL A 93 -14.10 -6.75 -4.43
N ALA A 94 -13.17 -6.66 -3.48
CA ALA A 94 -11.99 -7.52 -3.44
C ALA A 94 -12.35 -9.01 -3.31
N GLU A 95 -13.35 -9.34 -2.50
CA GLU A 95 -13.85 -10.70 -2.34
C GLU A 95 -14.50 -11.26 -3.62
N ALA A 96 -15.25 -10.46 -4.35
CA ALA A 96 -15.82 -10.84 -5.65
C ALA A 96 -14.72 -11.05 -6.70
N LEU A 97 -13.73 -10.14 -6.75
CA LEU A 97 -12.56 -10.27 -7.62
C LEU A 97 -11.73 -11.52 -7.32
N ALA A 98 -11.57 -11.88 -6.05
CA ALA A 98 -10.88 -13.11 -5.64
C ALA A 98 -11.59 -14.38 -6.14
N LYS A 99 -12.90 -14.32 -6.36
CA LYS A 99 -13.72 -15.40 -6.96
C LYS A 99 -13.80 -15.30 -8.48
N LYS A 100 -13.15 -14.30 -9.10
CA LYS A 100 -13.26 -13.96 -10.53
C LYS A 100 -14.69 -13.65 -10.97
N ASP A 101 -15.53 -13.19 -10.05
CA ASP A 101 -16.91 -12.76 -10.34
C ASP A 101 -16.91 -11.27 -10.67
N PHE A 102 -16.55 -10.94 -11.92
CA PHE A 102 -16.41 -9.55 -12.37
C PHE A 102 -17.75 -8.80 -12.40
N LYS A 103 -18.85 -9.51 -12.65
CA LYS A 103 -20.20 -8.95 -12.60
C LYS A 103 -20.59 -8.56 -11.18
N ALA A 104 -20.37 -9.43 -10.18
CA ALA A 104 -20.62 -9.10 -8.78
C ALA A 104 -19.67 -7.99 -8.29
N ALA A 105 -18.40 -8.02 -8.72
CA ALA A 105 -17.45 -6.95 -8.42
C ALA A 105 -17.92 -5.60 -8.97
N GLY A 106 -18.42 -5.57 -10.21
CA GLY A 106 -18.97 -4.36 -10.83
C GLY A 106 -20.21 -3.83 -10.13
N ALA A 107 -21.12 -4.72 -9.72
CA ALA A 107 -22.29 -4.36 -8.93
C ALA A 107 -21.90 -3.75 -7.57
N ALA A 108 -20.96 -4.38 -6.85
CA ALA A 108 -20.47 -3.87 -5.58
C ALA A 108 -19.68 -2.56 -5.73
N ALA A 109 -18.95 -2.37 -6.83
CA ALA A 109 -18.17 -1.17 -7.08
C ALA A 109 -19.02 0.05 -7.48
N LYS A 110 -20.23 -0.15 -8.00
CA LYS A 110 -21.09 0.89 -8.58
C LYS A 110 -21.24 2.09 -7.64
N ASP A 111 -21.57 1.83 -6.38
CA ASP A 111 -21.91 2.85 -5.39
C ASP A 111 -20.72 3.24 -4.49
N LEU A 112 -19.51 2.76 -4.79
CA LEU A 112 -18.30 3.22 -4.10
C LEU A 112 -18.09 4.71 -4.37
N ALA A 113 -17.94 5.45 -3.27
CA ALA A 113 -17.64 6.87 -3.25
C ALA A 113 -16.93 7.21 -1.93
N ALA A 114 -15.86 8.01 -1.99
CA ALA A 114 -15.17 8.45 -0.79
C ALA A 114 -15.88 9.65 -0.16
N LYS A 115 -16.40 9.49 1.06
CA LYS A 115 -17.18 10.51 1.79
C LYS A 115 -16.48 11.00 3.06
N GLY A 116 -15.49 10.28 3.55
CA GLY A 116 -14.90 10.53 4.87
C GLY A 116 -13.78 11.57 4.93
N THR A 117 -13.85 12.40 5.97
CA THR A 117 -12.72 13.09 6.65
C THR A 117 -12.81 12.86 8.17
N GLY A 118 -13.41 11.73 8.57
CA GLY A 118 -13.68 11.39 9.96
C GLY A 118 -12.47 10.85 10.71
N LYS A 119 -12.69 10.48 11.97
CA LYS A 119 -11.65 9.82 12.78
C LYS A 119 -11.31 8.46 12.18
N ALA A 120 -10.02 8.18 12.05
CA ALA A 120 -9.51 6.90 11.57
C ALA A 120 -10.13 5.72 12.31
N LEU A 121 -10.52 4.70 11.55
CA LEU A 121 -10.99 3.43 12.06
C LEU A 121 -9.81 2.62 12.60
N ALA A 122 -10.09 1.64 13.46
CA ALA A 122 -9.09 0.63 13.80
C ALA A 122 -8.75 -0.19 12.55
N ALA A 123 -7.46 -0.52 12.39
CA ALA A 123 -6.99 -1.35 11.29
C ALA A 123 -7.69 -2.72 11.32
N GLY A 124 -8.41 -3.05 10.25
CA GLY A 124 -9.33 -4.19 10.20
C GLY A 124 -8.70 -5.51 9.76
N GLY A 125 -7.37 -5.64 9.86
CA GLY A 125 -6.64 -6.84 9.44
C GLY A 125 -6.74 -7.12 7.94
N LEU A 126 -6.80 -6.07 7.12
CA LEU A 126 -6.99 -6.16 5.67
C LEU A 126 -6.02 -7.12 4.94
N PRO A 127 -4.72 -7.23 5.29
CA PRO A 127 -3.80 -8.19 4.65
C PRO A 127 -4.26 -9.66 4.67
N GLY A 128 -5.09 -10.06 5.64
CA GLY A 128 -5.63 -11.42 5.73
C GLY A 128 -6.90 -11.66 4.90
N LYS A 129 -7.45 -10.62 4.25
CA LYS A 129 -8.73 -10.71 3.53
C LYS A 129 -8.53 -10.98 2.04
N ALA A 130 -9.58 -11.50 1.40
CA ALA A 130 -9.69 -11.70 -0.05
C ALA A 130 -8.55 -12.51 -0.73
N LYS A 131 -7.84 -13.37 0.01
CA LYS A 131 -6.69 -14.16 -0.51
C LYS A 131 -5.63 -13.30 -1.19
N PHE A 132 -5.36 -12.12 -0.64
CA PHE A 132 -4.41 -11.18 -1.20
C PHE A 132 -2.96 -11.63 -0.95
N GLY A 133 -2.07 -11.47 -1.92
CA GLY A 133 -0.64 -11.77 -1.78
C GLY A 133 0.26 -10.65 -2.27
N LEU A 134 1.57 -10.90 -2.20
CA LEU A 134 2.59 -9.93 -2.61
C LEU A 134 2.48 -9.56 -4.09
N GLU A 135 2.09 -10.50 -4.95
CA GLU A 135 1.90 -10.27 -6.38
C GLU A 135 0.88 -9.17 -6.65
N GLU A 136 -0.27 -9.20 -5.98
CA GLU A 136 -1.27 -8.14 -6.07
C GLU A 136 -0.84 -6.86 -5.37
N ALA A 137 -0.05 -6.94 -4.29
CA ALA A 137 0.48 -5.74 -3.61
C ALA A 137 1.41 -4.96 -4.55
N MET A 138 2.19 -5.67 -5.36
CA MET A 138 3.17 -5.08 -6.27
C MET A 138 2.60 -4.75 -7.66
N SER A 139 1.42 -5.26 -8.02
CA SER A 139 0.87 -5.07 -9.36
C SER A 139 0.61 -3.60 -9.74
N PRO A 140 0.21 -2.69 -8.83
CA PRO A 140 0.04 -1.26 -9.15
C PRO A 140 1.34 -0.56 -9.60
N PHE A 141 2.51 -1.03 -9.15
CA PHE A 141 3.79 -0.44 -9.53
C PHE A 141 4.14 -0.66 -11.00
N ARG A 142 3.53 -1.66 -11.64
CA ARG A 142 3.79 -2.04 -13.04
C ARG A 142 3.28 -1.00 -14.03
N GLY A 143 3.75 -1.10 -15.26
CA GLY A 143 3.23 -0.31 -16.36
C GLY A 143 1.77 -0.64 -16.71
N SER A 144 1.02 0.37 -17.13
CA SER A 144 -0.35 0.25 -17.66
C SER A 144 -0.47 -0.75 -18.82
N LYS A 145 0.57 -0.89 -19.66
CA LYS A 145 0.67 -1.91 -20.71
C LYS A 145 0.63 -3.35 -20.21
N VAL A 146 0.80 -3.58 -18.91
CA VAL A 146 0.63 -4.88 -18.25
C VAL A 146 -0.37 -4.81 -17.10
N GLY A 147 -1.25 -3.81 -17.11
CA GLY A 147 -2.38 -3.69 -16.18
C GLY A 147 -2.05 -3.05 -14.83
N GLY A 148 -0.87 -2.44 -14.66
CA GLY A 148 -0.52 -1.64 -13.48
C GLY A 148 -0.98 -0.19 -13.57
N LEU A 149 -0.63 0.61 -12.56
CA LEU A 149 -1.02 2.04 -12.45
C LEU A 149 0.09 3.00 -12.88
N ASN A 150 1.19 2.51 -13.46
CA ASN A 150 2.38 3.29 -13.84
C ASN A 150 3.13 3.96 -12.66
N ILE A 151 2.93 3.58 -11.39
CA ILE A 151 3.54 4.29 -10.25
C ILE A 151 5.06 4.48 -10.39
N GLU A 152 5.82 3.42 -10.71
CA GLU A 152 7.28 3.56 -10.92
C GLU A 152 7.62 4.45 -12.12
N LYS A 153 6.83 4.36 -13.19
CA LYS A 153 7.03 5.19 -14.37
C LYS A 153 6.75 6.65 -14.06
N ASP A 154 5.68 6.95 -13.34
CA ASP A 154 5.28 8.31 -12.96
C ASP A 154 6.35 8.95 -12.05
N ILE A 155 6.91 8.17 -11.10
CA ILE A 155 8.07 8.59 -10.30
C ILE A 155 9.24 8.96 -11.22
N ARG A 156 9.61 8.06 -12.16
CA ARG A 156 10.75 8.27 -13.05
C ARG A 156 10.57 9.41 -14.04
N ASP A 157 9.36 9.63 -14.51
CA ASP A 157 9.05 10.74 -15.39
C ASP A 157 9.05 12.07 -14.62
N GLY A 158 8.48 12.10 -13.42
CA GLY A 158 8.50 13.27 -12.54
C GLY A 158 9.92 13.71 -12.17
N MET A 159 10.85 12.77 -11.95
CA MET A 159 12.27 13.07 -11.73
C MET A 159 12.95 13.79 -12.91
N LYS A 160 12.45 13.58 -14.14
CA LYS A 160 12.98 14.19 -15.37
C LYS A 160 12.33 15.53 -15.70
N GLY A 161 11.54 16.09 -14.78
CA GLY A 161 10.75 17.29 -15.02
C GLY A 161 9.43 17.02 -15.75
N GLY A 162 8.98 15.76 -15.79
CA GLY A 162 7.62 15.43 -16.23
C GLY A 162 6.61 16.16 -15.35
N GLY A 163 5.79 17.01 -15.98
CA GLY A 163 4.90 17.97 -15.33
C GLY A 163 3.73 17.35 -14.56
N LEU A 164 4.01 16.53 -13.54
CA LEU A 164 3.02 16.15 -12.55
C LEU A 164 2.63 17.40 -11.77
N ASP A 165 1.35 17.76 -11.84
CA ASP A 165 0.83 18.82 -10.99
C ASP A 165 0.78 18.37 -9.52
N GLY A 166 0.56 19.32 -8.61
CA GLY A 166 0.49 19.01 -7.17
C GLY A 166 -0.57 17.96 -6.84
N SER A 167 -1.68 17.91 -7.57
CA SER A 167 -2.75 16.94 -7.34
C SER A 167 -2.30 15.51 -7.68
N ALA A 168 -1.64 15.34 -8.83
CA ALA A 168 -1.07 14.07 -9.26
C ALA A 168 0.03 13.59 -8.30
N LEU A 169 0.87 14.51 -7.80
CA LEU A 169 1.90 14.19 -6.81
C LEU A 169 1.31 13.73 -5.47
N GLN A 170 0.22 14.35 -5.01
CA GLN A 170 -0.47 13.90 -3.79
C GLN A 170 -1.11 12.52 -3.94
N ILE A 171 -1.72 12.23 -5.11
CA ILE A 171 -2.24 10.89 -5.41
C ILE A 171 -1.10 9.86 -5.44
N LEU A 172 0.03 10.21 -6.07
CA LEU A 172 1.22 9.36 -6.11
C LEU A 172 1.73 9.06 -4.70
N ALA A 173 1.88 10.10 -3.86
CA ALA A 173 2.29 9.96 -2.46
C ALA A 173 1.32 9.08 -1.66
N ALA A 174 0.01 9.24 -1.85
CA ALA A 174 -1.00 8.43 -1.18
C ALA A 174 -0.90 6.95 -1.56
N ARG A 175 -0.76 6.66 -2.85
CA ARG A 175 -0.59 5.29 -3.36
C ARG A 175 0.67 4.65 -2.83
N THR A 176 1.81 5.34 -2.90
CA THR A 176 3.09 4.79 -2.42
C THR A 176 3.07 4.56 -0.92
N ALA A 177 2.54 5.49 -0.12
CA ALA A 177 2.43 5.32 1.32
C ALA A 177 1.58 4.11 1.70
N ILE A 178 0.36 4.00 1.18
CA ILE A 178 -0.56 2.90 1.51
C ILE A 178 -0.04 1.56 0.99
N LEU A 179 0.50 1.52 -0.22
CA LEU A 179 1.09 0.28 -0.75
C LEU A 179 2.28 -0.19 0.07
N SER A 180 3.13 0.71 0.55
CA SER A 180 4.24 0.37 1.43
C SER A 180 3.77 -0.12 2.80
N GLU A 181 2.73 0.51 3.38
CA GLU A 181 2.11 0.03 4.62
C GLU A 181 1.51 -1.36 4.44
N TYR A 182 0.87 -1.61 3.30
CA TYR A 182 0.26 -2.88 3.01
C TYR A 182 1.29 -3.99 2.72
N THR A 183 2.31 -3.67 1.92
CA THR A 183 3.41 -4.58 1.56
C THR A 183 4.22 -5.02 2.77
N LEU A 184 4.28 -4.21 3.83
CA LEU A 184 4.92 -4.58 5.10
C LEU A 184 4.40 -5.92 5.64
N ALA A 185 3.12 -6.25 5.41
CA ALA A 185 2.50 -7.50 5.86
C ALA A 185 2.84 -8.73 5.01
N PHE A 186 3.55 -8.57 3.89
CA PHE A 186 3.81 -9.63 2.91
C PHE A 186 5.31 -9.82 2.61
N PRO A 187 6.19 -10.03 3.61
CA PRO A 187 7.57 -10.38 3.33
C PRO A 187 7.62 -11.66 2.48
N ASN A 188 8.45 -11.66 1.43
CA ASN A 188 8.66 -12.85 0.62
C ASN A 188 9.67 -13.82 1.26
N GLU A 189 9.95 -14.93 0.58
CA GLU A 189 10.84 -15.96 1.12
C GLU A 189 12.28 -15.46 1.32
N LYS A 190 12.78 -14.57 0.43
CA LYS A 190 14.09 -13.90 0.60
C LYS A 190 14.11 -12.98 1.82
N ALA A 191 13.01 -12.28 2.10
CA ALA A 191 12.88 -11.43 3.28
C ALA A 191 12.83 -12.26 4.57
N LYS A 192 12.14 -13.41 4.56
CA LYS A 192 11.97 -14.30 5.74
C LYS A 192 13.18 -15.17 6.08
N ILE A 193 14.19 -15.23 5.21
CA ILE A 193 15.33 -16.15 5.40
C ILE A 193 16.10 -15.88 6.70
N ASN A 194 16.16 -14.63 7.16
CA ASN A 194 16.78 -14.25 8.43
C ASN A 194 16.23 -12.90 8.93
N LYS A 195 16.51 -12.59 10.21
CA LYS A 195 16.03 -11.35 10.86
C LYS A 195 16.60 -10.07 10.28
N ALA A 196 17.80 -10.09 9.71
CA ALA A 196 18.36 -8.90 9.06
C ALA A 196 17.60 -8.56 7.78
N ASN A 197 17.18 -9.56 7.01
CA ASN A 197 16.39 -9.38 5.80
C ASN A 197 14.97 -8.91 6.12
N GLU A 198 14.32 -9.48 7.14
CA GLU A 198 13.03 -8.98 7.63
C GLU A 198 13.13 -7.50 8.06
N ALA A 199 14.21 -7.13 8.76
CA ALA A 199 14.45 -5.75 9.17
C ALA A 199 14.68 -4.80 7.97
N LYS A 200 15.38 -5.24 6.91
CA LYS A 200 15.53 -4.46 5.67
C LYS A 200 14.19 -4.25 4.98
N TRP A 201 13.36 -5.30 4.86
CA TRP A 201 12.01 -5.22 4.30
C TRP A 201 11.15 -4.19 5.01
N GLU A 202 11.12 -4.27 6.34
CA GLU A 202 10.40 -3.32 7.19
C GLU A 202 10.95 -1.90 7.04
N LYS A 203 12.28 -1.76 7.06
CA LYS A 203 12.94 -0.46 6.92
C LYS A 203 12.56 0.22 5.61
N TRP A 204 12.66 -0.46 4.48
CA TRP A 204 12.38 0.17 3.19
C TRP A 204 10.91 0.51 3.01
N SER A 205 10.00 -0.31 3.54
CA SER A 205 8.57 0.01 3.58
C SER A 205 8.32 1.30 4.39
N LYS A 206 8.94 1.43 5.58
CA LYS A 206 8.84 2.62 6.43
C LYS A 206 9.49 3.86 5.78
N ASP A 207 10.67 3.70 5.17
CA ASP A 207 11.34 4.79 4.45
C ASP A 207 10.44 5.32 3.31
N MET A 208 9.79 4.44 2.54
CA MET A 208 8.87 4.85 1.47
C MET A 208 7.66 5.62 2.01
N ILE A 209 7.10 5.19 3.15
CA ILE A 209 6.03 5.91 3.84
C ILE A 209 6.49 7.33 4.21
N GLU A 210 7.65 7.46 4.85
CA GLU A 210 8.17 8.76 5.29
C GLU A 210 8.52 9.70 4.12
N VAL A 211 9.06 9.17 3.03
CA VAL A 211 9.32 9.98 1.82
C VAL A 211 7.98 10.40 1.17
N SER A 212 6.98 9.53 1.17
CA SER A 212 5.64 9.85 0.65
C SER A 212 4.97 10.97 1.44
N LYS A 213 5.09 10.97 2.78
CA LYS A 213 4.61 12.09 3.63
C LYS A 213 5.23 13.43 3.23
N LYS A 214 6.55 13.44 3.01
CA LYS A 214 7.27 14.65 2.58
C LYS A 214 6.83 15.09 1.19
N LEU A 215 6.60 14.14 0.28
CA LEU A 215 6.13 14.43 -1.08
C LEU A 215 4.74 15.05 -1.07
N ASP A 216 3.80 14.49 -0.29
CA ASP A 216 2.46 15.06 -0.12
C ASP A 216 2.52 16.47 0.46
N ALA A 217 3.32 16.68 1.52
CA ALA A 217 3.47 17.99 2.14
C ALA A 217 4.05 19.04 1.18
N GLU A 218 5.03 18.66 0.36
CA GLU A 218 5.60 19.55 -0.67
C GLU A 218 4.59 19.85 -1.77
N ALA A 219 3.93 18.81 -2.30
CA ALA A 219 2.92 18.93 -3.35
C ALA A 219 1.71 19.76 -2.90
N GLY A 220 1.32 19.67 -1.63
CA GLY A 220 0.23 20.42 -1.01
C GLY A 220 0.45 21.94 -1.00
N LYS A 221 1.69 22.43 -1.22
CA LYS A 221 1.97 23.86 -1.39
C LYS A 221 1.48 24.43 -2.73
N GLY A 222 1.04 23.57 -3.66
CA GLY A 222 0.53 24.00 -4.96
C GLY A 222 1.55 24.82 -5.74
N LYS A 223 1.21 26.07 -6.08
CA LYS A 223 2.15 26.98 -6.77
C LYS A 223 3.40 27.33 -5.96
N GLY A 224 3.38 27.11 -4.65
CA GLY A 224 4.52 27.32 -3.75
C GLY A 224 5.40 26.09 -3.54
N ALA A 225 5.14 24.97 -4.23
CA ALA A 225 5.99 23.79 -4.15
C ALA A 225 7.37 24.08 -4.76
N ASP A 226 8.44 23.62 -4.10
CA ASP A 226 9.81 23.66 -4.62
C ASP A 226 10.03 22.49 -5.60
N PRO A 227 10.20 22.75 -6.91
CA PRO A 227 10.42 21.71 -7.89
C PRO A 227 11.67 20.87 -7.61
N LYS A 228 12.72 21.47 -7.01
CA LYS A 228 13.96 20.74 -6.67
C LYS A 228 13.72 19.76 -5.54
N GLU A 229 12.94 20.14 -4.53
CA GLU A 229 12.58 19.25 -3.43
C GLU A 229 11.66 18.12 -3.91
N VAL A 230 10.68 18.40 -4.77
CA VAL A 230 9.85 17.36 -5.41
C VAL A 230 10.73 16.34 -6.14
N VAL A 231 11.65 16.79 -7.01
CA VAL A 231 12.56 15.89 -7.74
C VAL A 231 13.44 15.07 -6.79
N LYS A 232 13.94 15.69 -5.71
CA LYS A 232 14.74 14.99 -4.69
C LYS A 232 13.92 13.89 -4.00
N LEU A 233 12.66 14.17 -3.64
CA LEU A 233 11.79 13.19 -3.00
C LEU A 233 11.42 12.04 -3.94
N LEU A 234 11.16 12.33 -5.22
CA LEU A 234 10.92 11.29 -6.23
C LEU A 234 12.16 10.40 -6.45
N LYS A 235 13.38 10.98 -6.44
CA LYS A 235 14.64 10.22 -6.46
C LYS A 235 14.79 9.30 -5.26
N LEU A 236 14.38 9.76 -4.08
CA LEU A 236 14.39 8.93 -2.88
C LEU A 236 13.39 7.78 -2.98
N LEU A 237 12.19 8.01 -3.52
CA LEU A 237 11.23 6.92 -3.78
C LEU A 237 11.77 5.89 -4.77
N ASP A 238 12.29 6.31 -5.92
CA ASP A 238 12.87 5.40 -6.92
C ASP A 238 14.05 4.59 -6.38
N ALA A 239 14.89 5.22 -5.54
CA ALA A 239 15.96 4.52 -4.84
C ALA A 239 15.42 3.41 -3.92
N LYS A 240 14.32 3.63 -3.19
CA LYS A 240 13.73 2.60 -2.34
C LYS A 240 13.11 1.45 -3.13
N CYS A 241 12.47 1.75 -4.26
CA CYS A 241 12.02 0.70 -5.20
C CYS A 241 13.20 -0.14 -5.68
N SER A 242 14.30 0.50 -6.05
CA SER A 242 15.52 -0.15 -6.54
C SER A 242 16.21 -0.99 -5.46
N ASP A 243 16.37 -0.45 -4.25
CA ASP A 243 16.94 -1.16 -3.09
C ASP A 243 16.14 -2.43 -2.79
N CYS A 244 14.81 -2.32 -2.72
CA CYS A 244 13.92 -3.45 -2.46
C CYS A 244 13.99 -4.51 -3.56
N HIS A 245 13.98 -4.10 -4.82
CA HIS A 245 14.11 -5.03 -5.93
C HIS A 245 15.45 -5.77 -5.94
N ASN A 246 16.56 -5.07 -5.73
CA ASN A 246 17.89 -5.66 -5.80
C ASN A 246 18.10 -6.76 -4.74
N GLU A 247 17.46 -6.63 -3.58
CA GLU A 247 17.61 -7.59 -2.49
C GLU A 247 16.54 -8.69 -2.52
N PHE A 248 15.30 -8.34 -2.83
CA PHE A 248 14.15 -9.23 -2.61
C PHE A 248 13.45 -9.68 -3.87
N ARG A 249 13.67 -9.07 -5.04
CA ARG A 249 13.08 -9.56 -6.29
C ARG A 249 13.92 -10.72 -6.83
N ASP A 250 13.24 -11.68 -7.44
CA ASP A 250 13.86 -12.80 -8.16
C ASP A 250 14.34 -12.40 -9.56
#